data_AF-A0A7C8NFX4-F1
#
_entry.id   AF-A0A7C8NFX4-F1
#
_cell.length_a   1.000
_cell.length_b   1.000
_cell.length_c   1.000
_cell.angle_alpha   90.00
_cell.angle_beta   90.00
_cell.angle_gamma   90.00
#
_symmetry.space_group_name_H-M   'P 1'
#
loop_
_entity.id
_entity.type
_entity.pdbx_description
1 polymer ?
#
loop_
_entity_poly.entity_id
_entity_poly.type
_entity_poly.pdbx_seq_one_letter_code
_entity_poly.pdbx_strand_id
1 'polypeptide(L)'
;MRIFHKIQECQSTIDWLIRMKQALQLNAETVDKLSCHMKEAYEHEKGDLSENDRNGYHSLSESIKNCIYGQNFAFQNVTCLLERASRAAFTFRDIASQRDSYVIKTLARLSKRAADETSALTSQSIREAQIMKSITLLALIFLPATFIVGFLDLDYISVTKTPNGSLQLEAKPEIFLLLALAIPLTVAVVGGWYVWQYRSNLKNLFTRRRQKKQVVDVESTF
;
A
#
# COMPACT_ATOMS: atom_id res chain seq x y z
N MET A 1 3.04 -16.78 10.19
CA MET A 1 4.21 -17.43 10.84
C MET A 1 4.40 -18.90 10.44
N ARG A 2 3.38 -19.78 10.49
CA ARG A 2 3.53 -21.23 10.16
C ARG A 2 4.03 -21.55 8.74
N ILE A 3 3.67 -20.76 7.73
CA ILE A 3 4.08 -20.99 6.33
C ILE A 3 5.57 -20.72 6.15
N PHE A 4 6.07 -19.62 6.71
CA PHE A 4 7.49 -19.26 6.66
C PHE A 4 8.36 -20.34 7.31
N HIS A 5 7.92 -20.90 8.45
CA HIS A 5 8.61 -22.00 9.11
C HIS A 5 8.69 -23.26 8.23
N LYS A 6 7.60 -23.62 7.53
CA LYS A 6 7.59 -24.76 6.59
C LYS A 6 8.48 -24.54 5.36
N ILE A 7 8.57 -23.30 4.86
CA ILE A 7 9.49 -22.95 3.77
C ILE A 7 10.94 -23.09 4.25
N GLN A 8 11.23 -22.62 5.46
CA GLN A 8 12.57 -22.72 6.06
C GLN A 8 12.97 -24.19 6.30
N GLU A 9 12.06 -25.02 6.77
CA GLU A 9 12.26 -26.47 6.93
C GLU A 9 12.56 -27.14 5.57
N CYS A 10 11.79 -26.79 4.53
CA CYS A 10 12.03 -27.28 3.18
C CYS A 10 13.41 -26.86 2.62
N GLN A 11 13.81 -25.60 2.81
CA GLN A 11 15.15 -25.12 2.43
C GLN A 11 16.25 -25.89 3.16
N SER A 12 16.09 -26.10 4.47
CA SER A 12 17.05 -26.90 5.26
C SER A 12 17.17 -28.34 4.75
N THR A 13 16.07 -28.97 4.31
CA THR A 13 16.13 -30.32 3.73
C THR A 13 16.83 -30.34 2.38
N ILE A 14 16.65 -29.31 1.54
CA ILE A 14 17.36 -29.14 0.27
C ILE A 14 18.87 -29.01 0.52
N ASP A 15 19.28 -28.18 1.48
CA ASP A 15 20.69 -28.00 1.84
C ASP A 15 21.33 -29.31 2.30
N TRP A 16 20.61 -30.12 3.06
CA TRP A 16 21.08 -31.44 3.48
C TRP A 16 21.26 -32.39 2.29
N LEU A 17 20.32 -32.40 1.35
CA LEU A 17 20.43 -33.21 0.12
C LEU A 17 21.61 -32.79 -0.76
N ILE A 18 21.90 -31.49 -0.86
CA ILE A 18 23.08 -30.99 -1.57
C ILE A 18 24.37 -31.53 -0.94
N ARG A 19 24.48 -31.48 0.40
CA ARG A 19 25.64 -32.01 1.11
C ARG A 19 25.77 -33.52 0.95
N MET A 20 24.67 -34.26 1.03
CA MET A 20 24.66 -35.71 0.84
C MET A 20 25.10 -36.09 -0.58
N LYS A 21 24.64 -35.34 -1.59
CA LYS A 21 25.09 -35.51 -2.98
C LYS A 21 26.60 -35.33 -3.11
N GLN A 22 27.15 -34.26 -2.53
CA GLN A 22 28.59 -34.00 -2.54
C GLN A 22 29.38 -35.09 -1.84
N ALA A 23 28.93 -35.55 -0.66
CA ALA A 23 29.58 -36.63 0.08
C ALA A 23 29.58 -37.95 -0.71
N LEU A 24 28.46 -38.30 -1.35
CA LEU A 24 28.37 -39.49 -2.20
C LEU A 24 29.28 -39.39 -3.43
N GLN A 25 29.39 -38.21 -4.03
CA GLN A 25 30.29 -37.97 -5.16
C GLN A 25 31.76 -38.14 -4.76
N LEU A 26 32.16 -37.58 -3.62
CA LEU A 26 33.52 -37.74 -3.09
C LEU A 26 33.83 -39.20 -2.73
N ASN A 27 32.87 -39.90 -2.13
CA ASN A 27 33.02 -41.31 -1.80
C ASN A 27 33.19 -42.16 -3.06
N ALA A 28 32.40 -41.89 -4.12
CA ALA A 28 32.53 -42.57 -5.41
C ALA A 28 33.90 -42.34 -6.04
N GLU A 29 34.40 -41.09 -6.04
CA GLU A 29 35.73 -40.76 -6.55
C GLU A 29 36.84 -41.45 -5.74
N THR A 30 36.68 -41.54 -4.42
CA THR A 30 37.65 -42.21 -3.54
C THR A 30 37.70 -43.72 -3.81
N VAL A 31 36.53 -44.36 -3.96
CA VAL A 31 36.44 -45.79 -4.27
C VAL A 31 36.97 -46.09 -5.68
N ASP A 32 36.78 -45.19 -6.65
CA ASP A 32 37.34 -45.31 -8.00
C ASP A 32 38.87 -45.24 -8.00
N LYS A 33 39.45 -44.26 -7.27
CA LYS A 33 40.91 -44.15 -7.08
C LYS A 33 41.48 -45.37 -6.35
N LEU A 34 40.80 -45.86 -5.31
CA LEU A 34 41.16 -47.11 -4.63
C LEU A 34 41.18 -48.28 -5.62
N SER A 35 40.12 -48.46 -6.40
CA SER A 35 40.04 -49.49 -7.44
C SER A 35 41.21 -49.42 -8.43
N CYS A 36 41.59 -48.21 -8.84
CA CYS A 36 42.71 -47.96 -9.74
C CYS A 36 44.05 -48.39 -9.12
N HIS A 37 44.37 -47.91 -7.91
CA HIS A 37 45.59 -48.28 -7.19
C HIS A 37 45.68 -49.78 -6.89
N MET A 38 44.55 -50.43 -6.56
CA MET A 38 44.53 -51.87 -6.33
C MET A 38 44.82 -52.67 -7.60
N LYS A 39 44.35 -52.19 -8.75
CA LYS A 39 44.65 -52.81 -10.05
C LYS A 39 46.13 -52.66 -10.41
N GLU A 40 46.72 -51.49 -10.16
CA GLU A 40 48.15 -51.25 -10.35
C GLU A 40 49.00 -52.14 -9.45
N ALA A 41 48.65 -52.24 -8.16
CA ALA A 41 49.35 -53.10 -7.20
C ALA A 41 49.27 -54.59 -7.58
N TYR A 42 48.10 -55.04 -8.04
CA TYR A 42 47.93 -56.41 -8.52
C TYR A 42 48.81 -56.72 -9.73
N GLU A 43 48.91 -55.82 -10.71
CA GLU A 43 49.77 -56.02 -11.89
C GLU A 43 51.26 -56.05 -11.53
N HIS A 44 51.69 -55.34 -10.47
CA HIS A 44 53.06 -55.38 -9.98
C HIS A 44 53.39 -56.67 -9.21
N GLU A 45 52.46 -57.24 -8.44
CA GLU A 45 52.71 -58.43 -7.60
C GLU A 45 52.28 -59.76 -8.28
N LYS A 46 51.64 -59.72 -9.44
CA LYS A 46 51.06 -60.88 -10.15
C LYS A 46 51.98 -62.09 -10.29
N GLY A 47 53.30 -61.86 -10.40
CA GLY A 47 54.32 -62.89 -10.56
C GLY A 47 54.65 -63.68 -9.28
N ASP A 48 54.44 -63.11 -8.09
CA ASP A 48 54.85 -63.67 -6.79
C ASP A 48 53.66 -64.06 -5.89
N LEU A 49 52.43 -63.86 -6.40
CA LEU A 49 51.20 -64.03 -5.63
C LEU A 49 50.77 -65.51 -5.45
N SER A 50 50.38 -65.86 -4.22
CA SER A 50 49.77 -67.14 -3.89
C SER A 50 48.35 -67.26 -4.45
N GLU A 51 47.86 -68.49 -4.65
CA GLU A 51 46.49 -68.76 -5.14
C GLU A 51 45.41 -68.21 -4.20
N ASN A 52 45.67 -68.22 -2.88
CA ASN A 52 44.79 -67.63 -1.88
C ASN A 52 44.71 -66.09 -2.03
N ASP A 53 45.84 -65.44 -2.33
CA ASP A 53 45.90 -63.99 -2.50
C ASP A 53 45.17 -63.56 -3.77
N ARG A 54 45.31 -64.31 -4.88
CA ARG A 54 44.54 -64.07 -6.12
C ARG A 54 43.03 -64.13 -5.89
N ASN A 55 42.55 -65.09 -5.10
CA ASN A 55 41.14 -65.21 -4.76
C ASN A 55 40.67 -64.04 -3.86
N GLY A 56 41.53 -63.58 -2.95
CA GLY A 56 41.30 -62.38 -2.14
C GLY A 56 41.15 -61.12 -2.99
N TYR A 57 42.04 -60.91 -3.97
CA TYR A 57 41.94 -59.79 -4.92
C TYR A 57 40.65 -59.85 -5.75
N HIS A 58 40.24 -61.04 -6.21
CA HIS A 58 38.99 -61.19 -6.94
C HIS A 58 37.76 -60.84 -6.09
N SER A 59 37.65 -61.39 -4.87
CA SER A 59 36.53 -61.10 -3.94
C SER A 59 36.47 -59.62 -3.54
N LEU A 60 37.62 -59.00 -3.34
CA LEU A 60 37.70 -57.57 -3.05
C LEU A 60 37.29 -56.72 -4.26
N SER A 61 37.72 -57.10 -5.47
CA SER A 61 37.32 -56.41 -6.71
C SER A 61 35.80 -56.46 -6.94
N GLU A 62 35.16 -57.58 -6.59
CA GLU A 62 33.71 -57.75 -6.66
C GLU A 62 33.00 -56.92 -5.60
N SER A 63 33.53 -56.87 -4.38
CA SER A 63 33.03 -56.02 -3.30
C SER A 63 33.12 -54.53 -3.65
N ILE A 64 34.23 -54.09 -4.28
CA ILE A 64 34.41 -52.72 -4.76
C ILE A 64 33.39 -52.40 -5.86
N LYS A 65 33.20 -53.29 -6.84
CA LYS A 65 32.16 -53.12 -7.88
C LYS A 65 30.78 -52.95 -7.26
N ASN A 66 30.40 -53.82 -6.33
CA ASN A 66 29.12 -53.74 -5.63
C ASN A 66 28.98 -52.42 -4.85
N CYS A 67 30.08 -51.94 -4.24
CA CYS A 67 30.12 -50.65 -3.56
C CYS A 67 29.88 -49.47 -4.53
N ILE A 68 30.54 -49.46 -5.69
CA ILE A 68 30.35 -48.44 -6.73
C ILE A 68 28.90 -48.43 -7.24
N TYR A 69 28.33 -49.61 -7.51
CA TYR A 69 26.92 -49.72 -7.92
C TYR A 69 25.97 -49.15 -6.85
N GLY A 70 26.19 -49.49 -5.58
CA GLY A 70 25.38 -48.99 -4.46
C GLY A 70 25.49 -47.46 -4.30
N GLN A 71 26.69 -46.91 -4.41
CA GLN A 71 26.91 -45.46 -4.32
C GLN A 71 26.29 -44.71 -5.50
N ASN A 72 26.41 -45.22 -6.73
CA ASN A 72 25.82 -44.59 -7.90
C ASN A 72 24.28 -44.59 -7.82
N PHE A 73 23.69 -45.68 -7.33
CA PHE A 73 22.26 -45.76 -7.05
C PHE A 73 21.82 -44.73 -5.99
N ALA A 74 22.55 -44.63 -4.89
CA ALA A 74 22.28 -43.64 -3.85
C ALA A 74 22.41 -42.20 -4.38
N PHE A 75 23.40 -41.93 -5.22
CA PHE A 75 23.61 -40.61 -5.86
C PHE A 75 22.45 -40.23 -6.78
N GLN A 76 21.97 -41.15 -7.60
CA GLN A 76 20.81 -40.93 -8.46
C GLN A 76 19.55 -40.65 -7.64
N ASN A 77 19.33 -41.41 -6.56
CA ASN A 77 18.19 -41.20 -5.67
C ASN A 77 18.23 -39.82 -5.00
N VAL A 78 19.37 -39.42 -4.44
CA VAL A 78 19.54 -38.09 -3.82
C VAL A 78 19.35 -36.98 -4.84
N THR A 79 19.86 -37.15 -6.06
CA THR A 79 19.69 -36.17 -7.14
C THR A 79 18.22 -36.01 -7.54
N CYS A 80 17.49 -37.12 -7.67
CA CYS A 80 16.05 -37.11 -7.94
C CYS A 80 15.26 -36.43 -6.82
N LEU A 81 15.58 -36.75 -5.55
CA LEU A 81 14.95 -36.11 -4.39
C LEU A 81 15.23 -34.61 -4.33
N LEU A 82 16.47 -34.20 -4.62
CA LEU A 82 16.87 -32.79 -4.67
C LEU A 82 16.09 -32.02 -5.73
N GLU A 83 15.97 -32.60 -6.93
CA GLU A 83 15.22 -31.97 -8.02
C GLU A 83 13.73 -31.84 -7.68
N ARG A 84 13.13 -32.89 -7.11
CA ARG A 84 11.73 -32.86 -6.67
C ARG A 84 11.51 -31.84 -5.55
N ALA A 85 12.38 -31.81 -4.55
CA ALA A 85 12.30 -30.85 -3.44
C ALA A 85 12.46 -29.41 -3.93
N SER A 86 13.41 -29.16 -4.83
CA SER A 86 13.64 -27.84 -5.42
C SER A 86 12.43 -27.38 -6.23
N ARG A 87 11.88 -28.24 -7.10
CA ARG A 87 10.67 -27.94 -7.88
C ARG A 87 9.48 -27.62 -6.97
N ALA A 88 9.27 -28.39 -5.90
CA ALA A 88 8.22 -28.12 -4.92
C ALA A 88 8.44 -26.78 -4.19
N ALA A 89 9.68 -26.44 -3.85
CA ALA A 89 10.00 -25.16 -3.20
C ALA A 89 9.72 -23.95 -4.11
N PHE A 90 10.04 -24.06 -5.40
CA PHE A 90 9.73 -23.01 -6.38
C PHE A 90 8.23 -22.79 -6.54
N THR A 91 7.44 -23.86 -6.68
CA THR A 91 5.98 -23.72 -6.81
C THR A 91 5.34 -23.11 -5.57
N PHE A 92 5.80 -23.47 -4.36
CA PHE A 92 5.33 -22.82 -3.13
C PHE A 92 5.64 -21.32 -3.11
N ARG A 93 6.81 -20.91 -3.59
CA ARG A 93 7.18 -19.50 -3.69
C ARG A 93 6.30 -18.75 -4.68
N ASP A 94 6.00 -19.33 -5.83
CA ASP A 94 5.13 -18.72 -6.84
C ASP A 94 3.68 -18.60 -6.36
N ILE A 95 3.16 -19.60 -5.64
CA ILE A 95 1.82 -19.50 -5.03
C ILE A 95 1.78 -18.39 -3.98
N ALA A 96 2.85 -18.24 -3.18
CA ALA A 96 2.95 -17.16 -2.20
C ALA A 96 2.96 -15.79 -2.88
N SER A 97 3.75 -15.60 -3.94
CA SER A 97 3.82 -14.33 -4.68
C SER A 97 2.51 -13.99 -5.42
N GLN A 98 1.79 -15.01 -5.89
CA GLN A 98 0.48 -14.83 -6.52
C GLN A 98 -0.57 -14.36 -5.50
N ARG A 99 -0.52 -14.86 -4.26
CA ARG A 99 -1.40 -14.37 -3.18
C ARG A 99 -1.16 -12.90 -2.91
N ASP A 100 0.10 -12.47 -2.82
CA ASP A 100 0.44 -11.07 -2.58
C ASP A 100 -0.13 -10.18 -3.69
N SER A 101 -0.05 -10.62 -4.94
CA SER A 101 -0.62 -9.91 -6.09
C SER A 101 -2.15 -9.76 -6.00
N TYR A 102 -2.88 -10.78 -5.54
CA TYR A 102 -4.33 -10.69 -5.34
C TYR A 102 -4.71 -9.76 -4.19
N VAL A 103 -3.99 -9.85 -3.07
CA VAL A 103 -4.19 -8.97 -1.91
C VAL A 103 -3.95 -7.52 -2.30
N ILE A 104 -2.86 -7.22 -3.00
CA ILE A 104 -2.54 -5.87 -3.49
C ILE A 104 -3.61 -5.37 -4.45
N LYS A 105 -4.06 -6.19 -5.41
CA LYS A 105 -5.15 -5.80 -6.34
C LYS A 105 -6.45 -5.52 -5.60
N THR A 106 -6.78 -6.33 -4.61
CA THR A 106 -7.99 -6.16 -3.80
C THR A 106 -7.91 -4.89 -2.97
N LEU A 107 -6.77 -4.65 -2.32
CA LEU A 107 -6.52 -3.44 -1.57
C LEU A 107 -6.60 -2.19 -2.46
N ALA A 108 -5.99 -2.22 -3.65
CA ALA A 108 -6.05 -1.13 -4.62
C ALA A 108 -7.48 -0.85 -5.11
N ARG A 109 -8.31 -1.89 -5.26
CA ARG A 109 -9.74 -1.73 -5.60
C ARG A 109 -10.53 -1.11 -4.46
N LEU A 110 -10.28 -1.55 -3.23
CA LEU A 110 -10.94 -0.99 -2.03
C LEU A 110 -10.52 0.47 -1.81
N SER A 111 -9.23 0.79 -1.94
CA SER A 111 -8.73 2.16 -1.82
C SER A 111 -9.31 3.07 -2.90
N LYS A 112 -9.45 2.56 -4.13
CA LYS A 112 -10.12 3.30 -5.21
C LYS A 112 -11.58 3.58 -4.88
N ARG A 113 -12.34 2.56 -4.43
CA ARG A 113 -13.75 2.75 -4.04
C ARG A 113 -13.89 3.76 -2.90
N ALA A 114 -13.05 3.68 -1.88
CA ALA A 114 -13.03 4.66 -0.80
C ALA A 114 -12.71 6.08 -1.30
N ALA A 115 -11.77 6.22 -2.24
CA ALA A 115 -11.47 7.51 -2.87
C ALA A 115 -12.66 8.03 -3.70
N ASP A 116 -13.34 7.16 -4.44
CA ASP A 116 -14.52 7.53 -5.23
C ASP A 116 -15.67 7.97 -4.30
N GLU A 117 -15.95 7.22 -3.23
CA GLU A 117 -16.95 7.57 -2.21
C GLU A 117 -16.63 8.89 -1.50
N THR A 118 -15.39 9.08 -1.06
CA THR A 118 -14.97 10.36 -0.44
C THR A 118 -15.04 11.53 -1.41
N SER A 119 -14.77 11.31 -2.71
CA SER A 119 -14.95 12.34 -3.73
C SER A 119 -16.43 12.71 -3.90
N ALA A 120 -17.32 11.73 -3.88
CA ALA A 120 -18.76 11.94 -3.95
C ALA A 120 -19.27 12.70 -2.72
N LEU A 121 -18.87 12.29 -1.52
CA LEU A 121 -19.18 13.00 -0.27
C LEU A 121 -18.65 14.43 -0.29
N THR A 122 -17.41 14.64 -0.74
CA THR A 122 -16.83 15.99 -0.86
C THR A 122 -17.65 16.85 -1.83
N SER A 123 -18.12 16.29 -2.93
CA SER A 123 -18.97 17.01 -3.89
C SER A 123 -20.31 17.44 -3.27
N GLN A 124 -20.90 16.59 -2.42
CA GLN A 124 -22.11 16.89 -1.66
C GLN A 124 -21.83 17.96 -0.60
N SER A 125 -20.75 17.83 0.17
CA SER A 125 -20.33 18.83 1.17
C SER A 125 -20.02 20.19 0.54
N ILE A 126 -19.49 20.25 -0.69
CA ILE A 126 -19.30 21.51 -1.40
C ILE A 126 -20.64 22.20 -1.66
N ARG A 127 -21.67 21.43 -2.04
CA ARG A 127 -23.03 21.95 -2.28
C ARG A 127 -23.67 22.43 -0.98
N GLU A 128 -23.54 21.67 0.10
CA GLU A 128 -23.99 22.08 1.42
C GLU A 128 -23.29 23.36 1.89
N ALA A 129 -21.98 23.48 1.66
CA ALA A 129 -21.23 24.69 1.97
C ALA A 129 -21.68 25.90 1.13
N GLN A 130 -22.12 25.70 -0.12
CA GLN A 130 -22.72 26.77 -0.93
C GLN A 130 -24.06 27.23 -0.35
N ILE A 131 -24.92 26.30 0.06
CA ILE A 131 -26.21 26.63 0.71
C ILE A 131 -25.97 27.39 2.02
N MET A 132 -25.03 26.93 2.84
CA MET A 132 -24.66 27.58 4.11
C MET A 132 -24.17 29.02 3.90
N LYS A 133 -23.41 29.27 2.82
CA LYS A 133 -22.99 30.64 2.46
C LYS A 133 -24.19 31.53 2.14
N SER A 134 -25.17 31.04 1.39
CA SER A 134 -26.37 31.81 1.05
C SER A 134 -27.20 32.15 2.30
N ILE A 135 -27.43 31.18 3.19
CA ILE A 135 -28.18 31.41 4.45
C ILE A 135 -27.45 32.45 5.32
N THR A 136 -26.13 32.35 5.42
CA THR A 136 -25.32 33.31 6.19
C THR A 136 -25.43 34.71 5.61
N LEU A 137 -25.44 34.86 4.27
CA LEU A 137 -25.63 36.17 3.63
C LEU A 137 -27.02 36.75 3.91
N LEU A 138 -28.08 35.93 3.90
CA LEU A 138 -29.42 36.38 4.29
C LEU A 138 -29.40 36.86 5.76
N ALA A 139 -28.85 36.07 6.67
CA ALA A 139 -28.74 36.46 8.07
C ALA A 139 -27.99 37.78 8.24
N LEU A 140 -26.89 37.98 7.49
CA LEU A 140 -26.10 39.20 7.50
C LEU A 140 -26.89 40.46 7.12
N ILE A 141 -27.89 40.32 6.25
CA ILE A 141 -28.76 41.42 5.79
C ILE A 141 -29.87 41.67 6.82
N PHE A 142 -30.47 40.60 7.36
CA PHE A 142 -31.58 40.72 8.31
C PHE A 142 -31.14 41.17 9.70
N LEU A 143 -30.00 40.68 10.21
CA LEU A 143 -29.50 40.97 11.56
C LEU A 143 -29.38 42.48 11.86
N PRO A 144 -28.75 43.31 11.00
CA PRO A 144 -28.66 44.75 11.25
C PRO A 144 -30.03 45.44 11.16
N ALA A 145 -30.90 45.01 10.26
CA ALA A 145 -32.25 45.55 10.17
C ALA A 145 -33.02 45.30 11.47
N THR A 146 -33.03 44.05 11.96
CA THR A 146 -33.69 43.68 13.21
C THR A 146 -33.09 44.40 14.43
N PHE A 147 -31.77 44.59 14.47
CA PHE A 147 -31.13 45.35 15.55
C PHE A 147 -31.59 46.81 15.58
N ILE A 148 -31.71 47.45 14.41
CA ILE A 148 -32.14 48.85 14.33
C ILE A 148 -33.62 48.99 14.72
N VAL A 149 -34.48 48.07 14.28
CA VAL A 149 -35.91 48.03 14.70
C VAL A 149 -36.03 47.97 16.21
N GLY A 150 -35.32 47.01 16.84
CA GLY A 150 -35.39 46.79 18.27
C GLY A 150 -34.70 47.88 19.11
N PHE A 151 -33.61 48.46 18.60
CA PHE A 151 -32.89 49.52 19.31
C PHE A 151 -33.65 50.85 19.31
N LEU A 152 -34.37 51.14 18.24
CA LEU A 152 -35.11 52.39 18.08
C LEU A 152 -36.59 52.27 18.48
N ASP A 153 -37.04 51.08 18.91
CA ASP A 153 -38.45 50.75 19.20
C ASP A 153 -39.39 51.24 18.08
N LEU A 154 -38.95 51.09 16.84
CA LEU A 154 -39.66 51.60 15.67
C LEU A 154 -40.87 50.73 15.36
N ASP A 155 -42.04 51.20 15.75
CA ASP A 155 -43.32 50.62 15.33
C ASP A 155 -43.69 51.16 13.94
N TYR A 156 -43.29 50.43 12.89
CA TYR A 156 -43.45 50.85 11.48
C TYR A 156 -44.91 51.04 11.03
N ILE A 157 -45.90 50.66 11.84
CA ILE A 157 -47.31 50.67 11.48
C ILE A 157 -48.12 51.40 12.56
N SER A 158 -48.18 52.73 12.51
CA SER A 158 -49.21 53.47 13.24
C SER A 158 -50.48 53.54 12.39
N VAL A 159 -51.49 52.72 12.70
CA VAL A 159 -52.82 52.83 12.06
C VAL A 159 -53.57 54.00 12.71
N THR A 160 -53.37 55.22 12.21
CA THR A 160 -54.16 56.38 12.64
C THR A 160 -55.48 56.42 11.87
N LYS A 161 -56.58 56.10 12.56
CA LYS A 161 -57.94 56.27 12.02
C LYS A 161 -58.37 57.74 12.08
N THR A 162 -58.52 58.37 10.92
CA THR A 162 -59.20 59.68 10.79
C THR A 162 -60.73 59.48 10.86
N PRO A 163 -61.51 60.45 11.39
CA PRO A 163 -62.95 60.29 11.63
C PRO A 163 -63.83 59.99 10.40
N ASN A 164 -63.30 60.07 9.17
CA ASN A 164 -64.06 59.92 7.92
C ASN A 164 -63.83 58.59 7.18
N GLY A 165 -63.37 57.54 7.86
CA GLY A 165 -63.47 56.16 7.33
C GLY A 165 -62.54 55.80 6.17
N SER A 166 -61.57 56.64 5.79
CA SER A 166 -60.48 56.27 4.89
C SER A 166 -59.24 55.85 5.68
N LEU A 167 -58.79 54.61 5.47
CA LEU A 167 -57.51 54.12 6.00
C LEU A 167 -56.39 54.79 5.19
N GLN A 168 -55.72 55.78 5.77
CA GLN A 168 -54.49 56.33 5.18
C GLN A 168 -53.30 55.64 5.84
N LEU A 169 -52.62 54.81 5.05
CA LEU A 169 -51.32 54.24 5.39
C LEU A 169 -50.28 55.34 5.18
N GLU A 170 -50.06 56.19 6.19
CA GLU A 170 -49.03 57.21 6.12
C GLU A 170 -47.69 56.57 6.51
N ALA A 171 -46.82 56.36 5.51
CA ALA A 171 -45.47 55.85 5.73
C ALA A 171 -44.66 56.92 6.50
N LYS A 172 -44.41 56.69 7.79
CA LYS A 172 -43.62 57.61 8.63
C LYS A 172 -42.21 57.83 8.06
N PRO A 173 -41.62 59.04 8.25
CA PRO A 173 -40.26 59.37 7.78
C PRO A 173 -39.14 58.53 8.42
N GLU A 174 -39.46 57.74 9.44
CA GLU A 174 -38.56 56.81 10.14
C GLU A 174 -38.00 55.69 9.22
N ILE A 175 -38.67 55.39 8.10
CA ILE A 175 -38.16 54.46 7.07
C ILE A 175 -36.85 54.98 6.44
N PHE A 176 -36.72 56.31 6.27
CA PHE A 176 -35.47 56.90 5.78
C PHE A 176 -34.34 56.78 6.80
N LEU A 177 -34.66 56.79 8.10
CA LEU A 177 -33.67 56.65 9.18
C LEU A 177 -33.21 55.19 9.30
N LEU A 178 -34.14 54.23 9.18
CA LEU A 178 -33.83 52.82 9.02
C LEU A 178 -32.90 52.61 7.81
N LEU A 179 -33.23 53.18 6.65
CA LEU A 179 -32.46 53.01 5.43
C LEU A 179 -31.07 53.67 5.54
N ALA A 180 -30.99 54.86 6.14
CA ALA A 180 -29.75 55.60 6.34
C ALA A 180 -28.78 54.90 7.30
N LEU A 181 -29.27 54.11 8.26
CA LEU A 181 -28.44 53.37 9.22
C LEU A 181 -28.18 51.91 8.79
N ALA A 182 -29.15 51.26 8.14
CA ALA A 182 -29.03 49.88 7.69
C ALA A 182 -28.06 49.73 6.50
N ILE A 183 -28.04 50.67 5.55
CA ILE A 183 -27.12 50.64 4.40
C ILE A 183 -25.65 50.69 4.83
N PRO A 184 -25.17 51.67 5.62
CA PRO A 184 -23.76 51.71 6.01
C PRO A 184 -23.37 50.51 6.87
N LEU A 185 -24.28 50.02 7.71
CA LEU A 185 -24.01 48.85 8.55
C LEU A 185 -23.90 47.57 7.71
N THR A 186 -24.79 47.35 6.73
CA THR A 186 -24.67 46.23 5.79
C THR A 186 -23.42 46.35 4.91
N VAL A 187 -23.08 47.54 4.43
CA VAL A 187 -21.83 47.79 3.67
C VAL A 187 -20.60 47.53 4.53
N ALA A 188 -20.60 47.87 5.81
CA ALA A 188 -19.48 47.60 6.71
C ALA A 188 -19.26 46.09 6.91
N VAL A 189 -20.33 45.32 7.10
CA VAL A 189 -20.25 43.88 7.33
C VAL A 189 -19.90 43.13 6.02
N VAL A 190 -20.56 43.47 4.90
CA VAL A 190 -20.26 42.89 3.58
C VAL A 190 -18.86 43.29 3.11
N GLY A 191 -18.48 44.55 3.30
CA GLY A 191 -17.15 45.06 2.97
C GLY A 191 -16.06 44.39 3.80
N GLY A 192 -16.27 44.22 5.11
CA GLY A 192 -15.37 43.47 5.98
C GLY A 192 -15.20 42.02 5.55
N TRP A 193 -16.30 41.34 5.21
CA TRP A 193 -16.27 39.98 4.67
C TRP A 193 -15.55 39.90 3.33
N TYR A 194 -15.81 40.82 2.41
CA TYR A 194 -15.19 40.85 1.08
C TYR A 194 -13.69 41.09 1.16
N VAL A 195 -13.25 42.03 1.99
CA VAL A 195 -11.82 42.31 2.23
C VAL A 195 -11.12 41.11 2.86
N TRP A 196 -11.75 40.45 3.85
CA TRP A 196 -11.22 39.23 4.44
C TRP A 196 -11.07 38.11 3.40
N GLN A 197 -12.10 37.89 2.59
CA GLN A 197 -12.12 36.83 1.59
C GLN A 197 -11.11 37.08 0.45
N TYR A 198 -10.94 38.34 0.05
CA TYR A 198 -9.91 38.71 -0.92
C TYR A 198 -8.49 38.46 -0.38
N ARG A 199 -8.24 38.83 0.89
CA ARG A 199 -6.94 38.56 1.55
C ARG A 199 -6.68 37.08 1.77
N SER A 200 -7.70 36.27 2.07
CA SER A 200 -7.56 34.82 2.26
C SER A 200 -7.28 34.10 0.94
N ASN A 201 -7.96 34.47 -0.14
CA ASN A 201 -7.71 33.91 -1.47
C ASN A 201 -6.29 34.21 -1.97
N LEU A 202 -5.77 35.42 -1.72
CA LEU A 202 -4.40 35.76 -2.10
C LEU A 202 -3.36 34.93 -1.34
N LYS A 203 -3.56 34.72 -0.03
CA LYS A 203 -2.68 33.86 0.78
C LYS A 203 -2.67 32.42 0.28
N ASN A 204 -3.83 31.87 -0.07
CA ASN A 204 -3.97 30.50 -0.55
C ASN A 204 -3.24 30.24 -1.88
N LEU A 205 -3.12 31.25 -2.76
CA LEU A 205 -2.36 31.15 -4.01
C LEU A 205 -0.85 31.03 -3.78
N PHE A 206 -0.30 31.73 -2.79
CA PHE A 206 1.12 31.62 -2.44
C PHE A 206 1.47 30.24 -1.86
N THR A 207 0.60 29.67 -1.03
CA THR A 207 0.80 28.31 -0.48
C THR A 207 0.74 27.23 -1.56
N ARG A 208 -0.20 27.35 -2.52
CA ARG A 208 -0.29 26.42 -3.66
C ARG A 208 0.92 26.47 -4.59
N ARG A 209 1.53 27.64 -4.81
CA ARG A 209 2.76 27.76 -5.62
C ARG A 209 3.97 27.07 -4.96
N ARG A 210 4.07 27.09 -3.62
CA ARG A 210 5.12 26.35 -2.89
C ARG A 210 4.97 24.83 -3.03
N GLN A 211 3.75 24.30 -2.90
CA GLN A 211 3.50 22.86 -3.08
C GLN A 211 3.76 22.39 -4.51
N LYS A 212 3.33 23.15 -5.53
CA LYS A 212 3.57 22.76 -6.93
C LYS A 212 5.06 22.77 -7.30
N LYS A 213 5.85 23.68 -6.70
CA LYS A 213 7.31 23.71 -6.89
C LYS A 213 7.99 22.50 -6.23
N GLN A 214 7.54 22.11 -5.04
CA GLN A 214 8.10 20.97 -4.30
C GLN A 214 7.81 19.61 -4.98
N VAL A 215 6.64 19.43 -5.62
CA VAL A 215 6.33 18.19 -6.36
C VAL A 215 7.17 18.06 -7.63
N VAL A 216 7.40 19.17 -8.35
CA VAL A 216 8.26 19.18 -9.55
C VAL A 216 9.72 18.91 -9.22
N ASP A 217 10.23 19.44 -8.10
CA ASP A 217 11.61 19.18 -7.68
C ASP A 217 11.80 17.69 -7.34
N VAL A 218 10.85 17.03 -6.68
CA VAL A 218 10.91 15.59 -6.36
C VAL A 218 10.91 14.73 -7.64
N GLU A 219 10.08 15.05 -8.63
CA GLU A 219 10.00 14.30 -9.90
C GLU A 219 11.25 14.45 -10.77
N SER A 220 12.01 15.54 -10.61
CA SER A 220 13.28 15.77 -11.32
C SER A 220 14.51 15.14 -10.65
N THR A 221 14.34 14.56 -9.45
CA THR A 221 15.44 13.91 -8.70
C THR A 221 15.40 12.37 -8.81
N PHE A 222 14.41 11.83 -9.53
CA PHE A 222 14.32 10.40 -9.92
C PHE A 222 14.62 10.25 -11.41
#